data_AF-A0A349UR66-F1
#
_entry.id   AF-A0A349UR66-F1
#
_cell.length_a   1.000
_cell.length_b   1.000
_cell.length_c   1.000
_cell.angle_alpha   90.00
_cell.angle_beta   90.00
_cell.angle_gamma   90.00
#
_symmetry.space_group_name_H-M   'P 1'
#
loop_
_entity.id
_entity.type
_entity.pdbx_description
1 polymer ?
#
loop_
_entity_poly.entity_id
_entity_poly.type
_entity_poly.pdbx_seq_one_letter_code
_entity_poly.pdbx_strand_id
1 'polypeptide(L)'
;MMKNAREYERKIKKLLAGRKKASAPAPVTGEDRIHMLIEAVLQSDASRRQAAQAFAAMRRDFVDYNELRVAPVKDIVELLGRDFPLARRKAERIVSALNGLFDGVYQVSMEHLDSKSKRDIRRHLEEIGLDPYAAAVVTLQAFGGHAVPVDQALVDCLVMEGYAHADSTVADIQGFLERIVSQKEAFATHEFLRGYVEKSTKALAKYRADKAAAAAAVEQARIQAEKEAAEKAAAEAAAREARAAAAAAKRAAKEAAQAARKAVAAKTRRNAAARARRKAAKSAKAATRKPANKPSPKARKSRAKKKK
;
A
#
# COMPACT_ATOMS: atom_id res chain seq x y z
N MET A 1 1.79 -10.96 -21.12
CA MET A 1 1.07 -11.21 -22.39
C MET A 1 -0.34 -10.72 -22.20
N MET A 2 -0.78 -9.78 -23.03
CA MET A 2 -2.08 -9.15 -22.96
C MET A 2 -3.24 -10.14 -23.21
N LYS A 3 -4.28 -10.11 -22.36
CA LYS A 3 -5.51 -10.89 -22.55
C LYS A 3 -6.21 -10.48 -23.86
N ASN A 4 -6.84 -11.43 -24.57
CA ASN A 4 -7.58 -11.20 -25.83
C ASN A 4 -6.79 -10.50 -26.95
N ALA A 5 -5.48 -10.73 -27.03
CA ALA A 5 -4.58 -10.02 -27.94
C ALA A 5 -5.03 -9.99 -29.41
N ARG A 6 -5.66 -11.05 -29.94
CA ARG A 6 -6.14 -11.10 -31.34
C ARG A 6 -7.25 -10.10 -31.65
N GLU A 7 -8.15 -9.86 -30.70
CA GLU A 7 -9.23 -8.90 -30.90
C GLU A 7 -8.70 -7.47 -30.89
N TYR A 8 -7.89 -7.14 -29.88
CA TYR A 8 -7.24 -5.85 -29.75
C TYR A 8 -6.30 -5.56 -30.91
N GLU A 9 -5.65 -6.58 -31.49
CA GLU A 9 -4.76 -6.41 -32.64
C GLU A 9 -5.51 -5.85 -33.85
N ARG A 10 -6.71 -6.36 -34.13
CA ARG A 10 -7.54 -5.83 -35.23
C ARG A 10 -7.96 -4.39 -34.97
N LYS A 11 -8.37 -4.07 -33.73
CA LYS A 11 -8.78 -2.72 -33.33
C LYS A 11 -7.63 -1.72 -33.43
N ILE A 12 -6.45 -2.07 -32.90
CA ILE A 12 -5.26 -1.20 -32.96
C ILE A 12 -4.75 -1.07 -34.40
N LYS A 13 -4.69 -2.14 -35.20
CA LYS A 13 -4.31 -2.02 -36.62
C LYS A 13 -5.23 -1.06 -37.38
N LYS A 14 -6.53 -1.08 -37.10
CA LYS A 14 -7.50 -0.13 -37.66
C LYS A 14 -7.25 1.30 -37.18
N LEU A 15 -6.99 1.51 -35.89
CA LEU A 15 -6.62 2.82 -35.35
C LEU A 15 -5.36 3.37 -36.02
N LEU A 16 -4.31 2.54 -36.10
CA LEU A 16 -3.03 2.91 -36.69
C LEU A 16 -3.11 3.12 -38.20
N ALA A 17 -4.13 2.63 -38.90
CA ALA A 17 -4.31 2.87 -40.34
C ALA A 17 -4.48 4.37 -40.68
N GLY A 18 -4.90 5.19 -39.71
CA GLY A 18 -4.99 6.65 -39.85
C GLY A 18 -3.64 7.38 -39.73
N ARG A 19 -2.53 6.67 -39.48
CA ARG A 19 -1.20 7.29 -39.35
C ARG A 19 -0.73 7.86 -40.69
N LYS A 20 -0.17 9.07 -40.66
CA LYS A 20 0.56 9.61 -41.81
C LYS A 20 1.89 8.87 -41.94
N LYS A 21 2.38 8.71 -43.17
CA LYS A 21 3.75 8.24 -43.39
C LYS A 21 4.70 9.29 -42.83
N ALA A 22 5.62 8.85 -41.98
CA ALA A 22 6.71 9.66 -41.47
C ALA A 22 7.95 8.76 -41.37
N SER A 23 9.09 9.26 -41.82
CA SER A 23 10.38 8.62 -41.59
C SER A 23 10.94 9.12 -40.26
N ALA A 24 11.70 8.27 -39.58
CA ALA A 24 12.57 8.75 -38.52
C ALA A 24 13.47 9.88 -39.06
N PRO A 25 13.76 10.90 -38.24
CA PRO A 25 14.73 11.93 -38.59
C PRO A 25 16.11 11.30 -38.82
N ALA A 26 17.01 12.07 -39.43
CA ALA A 26 18.40 11.63 -39.59
C ALA A 26 18.99 11.24 -38.21
N PRO A 27 19.85 10.21 -38.15
CA PRO A 27 20.49 9.82 -36.89
C PRO A 27 21.20 11.02 -36.25
N VAL A 28 20.84 11.32 -35.00
CA VAL A 28 21.53 12.33 -34.20
C VAL A 28 22.87 11.79 -33.69
N THR A 29 23.87 12.66 -33.58
CA THR A 29 25.23 12.32 -33.13
C THR A 29 25.72 13.31 -32.07
N GLY A 30 26.79 12.94 -31.35
CA GLY A 30 27.40 13.80 -30.34
C GLY A 30 26.41 14.29 -29.28
N GLU A 31 26.47 15.60 -29.01
CA GLU A 31 25.67 16.28 -27.98
C GLU A 31 24.15 16.21 -28.23
N ASP A 32 23.73 16.13 -29.50
CA ASP A 32 22.30 16.01 -29.85
C ASP A 32 21.65 14.71 -29.36
N ARG A 33 22.46 13.67 -29.07
CA ARG A 33 21.96 12.46 -28.41
C ARG A 33 21.62 12.71 -26.94
N ILE A 34 22.36 13.58 -26.27
CA ILE A 34 22.09 13.98 -24.89
C ILE A 34 20.84 14.87 -24.85
N HIS A 35 20.69 15.79 -25.81
CA HIS A 35 19.45 16.55 -26.03
C HIS A 35 18.25 15.61 -26.10
N MET A 36 18.30 14.63 -27.00
CA MET A 36 17.22 13.68 -27.23
C MET A 36 16.93 12.84 -25.99
N LEU A 37 17.94 12.42 -25.23
CA LEU A 37 17.76 11.68 -23.98
C LEU A 37 16.98 12.49 -22.95
N ILE A 38 17.36 13.75 -22.73
CA ILE A 38 16.68 14.62 -21.76
C ILE A 38 15.25 14.89 -22.22
N GLU A 39 15.06 15.24 -23.49
CA GLU A 39 13.73 15.43 -24.06
C GLU A 39 12.86 14.18 -23.92
N ALA A 40 13.40 12.98 -24.16
CA ALA A 40 12.67 11.73 -24.01
C ALA A 40 12.15 11.51 -22.57
N VAL A 41 12.98 11.82 -21.56
CA VAL A 41 12.56 11.78 -20.14
C VAL A 41 11.45 12.80 -19.87
N LEU A 42 11.57 14.02 -20.41
CA LEU A 42 10.59 15.08 -20.23
C LEU A 42 9.26 14.78 -20.91
N GLN A 43 9.28 14.12 -22.06
CA GLN A 43 8.11 13.80 -22.89
C GLN A 43 7.21 12.71 -22.28
N SER A 44 7.76 11.78 -21.49
CA SER A 44 6.99 10.71 -20.83
C SER A 44 5.83 11.29 -20.00
N ASP A 45 4.58 10.94 -20.29
CA ASP A 45 3.37 11.44 -19.61
C ASP A 45 3.20 12.99 -19.64
N ALA A 46 3.84 13.70 -20.57
CA ALA A 46 3.70 15.15 -20.73
C ALA A 46 3.36 15.56 -22.16
N SER A 47 2.73 16.74 -22.32
CA SER A 47 2.48 17.30 -23.66
C SER A 47 3.78 17.72 -24.35
N ARG A 48 3.81 17.71 -25.70
CA ARG A 48 4.97 18.22 -26.47
C ARG A 48 5.38 19.62 -26.03
N ARG A 49 4.40 20.50 -25.84
CA ARG A 49 4.62 21.89 -25.43
C ARG A 49 5.31 21.98 -24.07
N GLN A 50 4.82 21.24 -23.06
CA GLN A 50 5.42 21.25 -21.73
C GLN A 50 6.86 20.73 -21.79
N ALA A 51 7.10 19.60 -22.44
CA ALA A 51 8.43 19.02 -22.55
C ALA A 51 9.42 19.96 -23.25
N ALA A 52 9.02 20.58 -24.37
CA ALA A 52 9.84 21.54 -25.10
C ALA A 52 10.14 22.80 -24.28
N GLN A 53 9.16 23.35 -23.55
CA GLN A 53 9.36 24.50 -22.67
C GLN A 53 10.31 24.16 -21.51
N ALA A 54 10.13 23.00 -20.88
CA ALA A 54 11.02 22.53 -19.81
C ALA A 54 12.45 22.35 -20.31
N PHE A 55 12.63 21.73 -21.48
CA PHE A 55 13.96 21.54 -22.05
C PHE A 55 14.63 22.87 -22.43
N ALA A 56 13.88 23.81 -23.01
CA ALA A 56 14.39 25.15 -23.31
C ALA A 56 14.80 25.91 -22.04
N ALA A 57 14.05 25.75 -20.94
CA ALA A 57 14.42 26.34 -19.64
C ALA A 57 15.70 25.71 -19.09
N MET A 58 15.85 24.38 -19.16
CA MET A 58 17.08 23.70 -18.74
C MET A 58 18.30 24.20 -19.51
N ARG A 59 18.19 24.33 -20.84
CA ARG A 59 19.28 24.84 -21.69
C ARG A 59 19.66 26.30 -21.43
N ARG A 60 18.77 27.06 -20.82
CA ARG A 60 19.01 28.46 -20.46
C ARG A 60 19.67 28.57 -19.08
N ASP A 61 19.25 27.73 -18.14
CA ASP A 61 19.63 27.86 -16.73
C ASP A 61 20.86 27.02 -16.36
N PHE A 62 21.24 26.03 -17.17
CA PHE A 62 22.47 25.25 -17.02
C PHE A 62 23.42 25.49 -18.20
N VAL A 63 24.71 25.67 -17.91
CA VAL A 63 25.77 25.94 -18.89
C VAL A 63 26.05 24.72 -19.76
N ASP A 64 26.14 23.53 -19.16
CA ASP A 64 26.39 22.27 -19.86
C ASP A 64 25.79 21.06 -19.12
N TYR A 65 25.95 19.86 -19.68
CA TYR A 65 25.47 18.62 -19.03
C TYR A 65 26.29 18.20 -17.82
N ASN A 66 27.51 18.71 -17.67
CA ASN A 66 28.33 18.44 -16.49
C ASN A 66 27.80 19.20 -15.27
N GLU A 67 27.28 20.42 -15.47
CA GLU A 67 26.55 21.15 -14.44
C GLU A 67 25.21 20.47 -14.14
N LEU A 68 24.43 20.15 -15.19
CA LEU A 68 23.11 19.53 -15.00
C LEU A 68 23.17 18.19 -14.26
N ARG A 69 24.20 17.35 -14.49
CA ARG A 69 24.32 16.05 -13.81
C ARG A 69 24.64 16.17 -12.31
N VAL A 70 25.20 17.29 -11.86
CA VAL A 70 25.49 17.53 -10.44
C VAL A 70 24.52 18.51 -9.80
N ALA A 71 23.56 19.03 -10.57
CA ALA A 71 22.55 19.94 -10.09
C ALA A 71 21.68 19.27 -9.00
N PRO A 72 21.33 19.99 -7.93
CA PRO A 72 20.36 19.50 -6.96
C PRO A 72 19.02 19.18 -7.63
N VAL A 73 18.46 18.01 -7.33
CA VAL A 73 17.14 17.58 -7.85
C VAL A 73 16.07 18.64 -7.57
N LYS A 74 16.15 19.34 -6.44
CA LYS A 74 15.22 20.41 -6.06
C LYS A 74 15.22 21.55 -7.09
N ASP A 75 16.38 21.97 -7.55
CA ASP A 75 16.53 23.10 -8.48
C ASP A 75 15.92 22.75 -9.84
N ILE A 76 16.15 21.51 -10.30
CA ILE A 76 15.51 20.99 -11.51
C ILE A 76 13.98 20.93 -11.35
N VAL A 77 13.48 20.50 -10.18
CA VAL A 77 12.03 20.45 -9.92
C VAL A 77 11.41 21.85 -9.91
N GLU A 78 12.09 22.83 -9.30
CA GLU A 78 11.65 24.23 -9.30
C GLU A 78 11.61 24.80 -10.72
N LEU A 79 12.61 24.48 -11.55
CA LEU A 79 12.66 24.85 -12.96
C LEU A 79 11.53 24.23 -13.80
N LEU A 80 11.22 22.95 -13.57
CA LEU A 80 10.11 22.27 -14.27
C LEU A 80 8.75 22.86 -13.91
N GLY A 81 8.60 23.33 -12.67
CA GLY A 81 7.37 23.93 -12.15
C GLY A 81 6.36 22.91 -11.61
N ARG A 82 5.41 23.42 -10.83
CA ARG A 82 4.44 22.62 -10.05
C ARG A 82 3.51 21.77 -10.92
N ASP A 83 3.16 22.26 -12.10
CA ASP A 83 2.19 21.60 -12.99
C ASP A 83 2.85 20.57 -13.93
N PHE A 84 4.17 20.37 -13.82
CA PHE A 84 4.86 19.41 -14.67
C PHE A 84 4.65 17.97 -14.16
N PRO A 85 4.14 17.06 -15.00
CA PRO A 85 3.85 15.70 -14.59
C PRO A 85 5.10 14.98 -14.07
N LEU A 86 5.01 14.45 -12.84
CA LEU A 86 6.08 13.67 -12.20
C LEU A 86 7.43 14.40 -12.13
N ALA A 87 7.43 15.73 -11.96
CA ALA A 87 8.61 16.59 -11.99
C ALA A 87 9.81 16.02 -11.22
N ARG A 88 9.61 15.64 -9.94
CA ARG A 88 10.67 15.06 -9.09
C ARG A 88 11.27 13.79 -9.68
N ARG A 89 10.44 12.83 -10.11
CA ARG A 89 10.92 11.57 -10.68
C ARG A 89 11.70 11.80 -11.97
N LYS A 90 11.29 12.78 -12.78
CA LYS A 90 11.99 13.14 -14.02
C LYS A 90 13.32 13.83 -13.74
N ALA A 91 13.37 14.75 -12.77
CA ALA A 91 14.60 15.39 -12.32
C ALA A 91 15.62 14.35 -11.80
N GLU A 92 15.18 13.46 -10.91
CA GLU A 92 16.00 12.34 -10.41
C GLU A 92 16.52 11.48 -11.57
N ARG A 93 15.69 11.25 -12.60
CA ARG A 93 16.12 10.46 -13.75
C ARG A 93 17.15 11.12 -14.63
N ILE A 94 16.97 12.41 -14.91
CA ILE A 94 17.91 13.17 -15.73
C ILE A 94 19.28 13.12 -15.05
N VAL A 95 19.33 13.42 -13.74
CA VAL A 95 20.55 13.35 -12.95
C VAL A 95 21.16 11.94 -12.96
N SER A 96 20.35 10.90 -12.71
CA SER A 96 20.81 9.50 -12.72
C SER A 96 21.38 9.10 -14.08
N ALA A 97 20.67 9.40 -15.17
CA ALA A 97 21.07 8.99 -16.52
C ALA A 97 22.33 9.72 -16.99
N LEU A 98 22.46 11.02 -16.70
CA LEU A 98 23.66 11.78 -17.06
C LEU A 98 24.89 11.31 -16.27
N ASN A 99 24.74 10.99 -14.98
CA ASN A 99 25.83 10.38 -14.21
C ASN A 99 26.15 8.97 -14.74
N GLY A 100 25.15 8.14 -15.04
CA GLY A 100 25.38 6.81 -15.62
C GLY A 100 26.07 6.83 -16.99
N LEU A 101 25.87 7.87 -17.80
CA LEU A 101 26.63 8.09 -19.04
C LEU A 101 28.07 8.56 -18.79
N PHE A 102 28.27 9.36 -17.73
CA PHE A 102 29.59 9.84 -17.35
C PHE A 102 30.45 8.73 -16.72
N ASP A 103 29.82 7.81 -15.99
CA ASP A 103 30.49 6.75 -15.26
C ASP A 103 31.28 5.81 -16.20
N GLY A 104 32.56 5.59 -15.87
CA GLY A 104 33.46 4.71 -16.62
C GLY A 104 34.10 5.31 -17.86
N VAL A 105 33.50 6.32 -18.49
CA VAL A 105 34.04 7.01 -19.69
C VAL A 105 34.52 8.43 -19.36
N TYR A 106 34.14 8.98 -18.21
CA TYR A 106 34.46 10.34 -17.74
C TYR A 106 34.05 11.45 -18.72
N GLN A 107 33.01 11.17 -19.51
CA GLN A 107 32.45 12.09 -20.49
C GLN A 107 30.96 11.82 -20.62
N VAL A 108 30.13 12.87 -20.60
CA VAL A 108 28.69 12.74 -20.88
C VAL A 108 28.50 12.53 -22.39
N SER A 109 28.64 11.29 -22.84
CA SER A 109 28.56 10.91 -24.25
C SER A 109 27.93 9.53 -24.44
N MET A 110 27.25 9.36 -25.56
CA MET A 110 26.65 8.09 -25.99
C MET A 110 27.39 7.45 -27.18
N GLU A 111 28.53 7.98 -27.61
CA GLU A 111 29.30 7.47 -28.75
C GLU A 111 29.81 6.05 -28.52
N HIS A 112 30.15 5.71 -27.27
CA HIS A 112 30.59 4.37 -26.89
C HIS A 112 29.52 3.29 -27.11
N LEU A 113 28.25 3.69 -27.33
CA LEU A 113 27.14 2.80 -27.64
C LEU A 113 27.05 2.40 -29.12
N ASP A 114 27.74 3.10 -30.02
CA ASP A 114 27.68 2.80 -31.46
C ASP A 114 28.26 1.43 -31.82
N SER A 115 29.17 0.90 -30.98
CA SER A 115 29.74 -0.43 -31.12
C SER A 115 28.83 -1.56 -30.62
N LYS A 116 27.75 -1.23 -29.89
CA LYS A 116 26.86 -2.21 -29.25
C LYS A 116 25.69 -2.61 -30.17
N SER A 117 25.14 -3.81 -29.94
CA SER A 117 23.91 -4.21 -30.61
C SER A 117 22.73 -3.34 -30.14
N LYS A 118 21.71 -3.11 -30.98
CA LYS A 118 20.54 -2.27 -30.60
C LYS A 118 19.82 -2.77 -29.34
N ARG A 119 19.83 -4.09 -29.10
CA ARG A 119 19.30 -4.69 -27.87
C ARG A 119 20.14 -4.30 -26.64
N ASP A 120 21.46 -4.34 -26.78
CA ASP A 120 22.38 -3.98 -25.69
C ASP A 120 22.38 -2.48 -25.40
N ILE A 121 22.20 -1.65 -26.44
CA ILE A 121 21.98 -0.20 -26.29
C ILE A 121 20.74 0.04 -25.43
N ARG A 122 19.60 -0.55 -25.78
CA ARG A 122 18.36 -0.37 -25.01
C ARG A 122 18.52 -0.82 -23.56
N ARG A 123 19.13 -1.98 -23.33
CA ARG A 123 19.39 -2.48 -21.97
C ARG A 123 20.28 -1.50 -21.19
N HIS A 124 21.36 -1.02 -21.80
CA HIS A 124 22.26 -0.07 -21.15
C HIS A 124 21.56 1.25 -20.80
N LEU A 125 20.70 1.76 -21.68
CA LEU A 125 19.87 2.95 -21.43
C LEU A 125 18.94 2.75 -20.20
N GLU A 126 18.39 1.55 -20.03
CA GLU A 126 17.59 1.20 -18.85
C GLU A 126 18.47 1.06 -17.59
N GLU A 127 19.68 0.50 -17.70
CA GLU A 127 20.65 0.34 -16.60
C GLU A 127 21.12 1.68 -16.02
N ILE A 128 21.33 2.71 -16.86
CA ILE A 128 21.69 4.07 -16.41
C ILE A 128 20.51 4.83 -15.79
N GLY A 129 19.31 4.24 -15.78
CA GLY A 129 18.14 4.76 -15.07
C GLY A 129 17.01 5.30 -15.94
N LEU A 130 17.06 5.20 -17.28
CA LEU A 130 15.92 5.60 -18.12
C LEU A 130 14.70 4.68 -17.93
N ASP A 131 13.51 5.16 -18.29
CA ASP A 131 12.27 4.35 -18.23
C ASP A 131 12.14 3.63 -19.55
N PRO A 132 11.33 2.56 -19.59
CA PRO A 132 11.01 1.91 -20.84
C PRO A 132 10.58 2.88 -21.95
N TYR A 133 9.86 3.98 -21.62
CA TYR A 133 9.52 5.03 -22.59
C TYR A 133 10.75 5.76 -23.13
N ALA A 134 11.55 6.41 -22.28
CA ALA A 134 12.69 7.21 -22.75
C ALA A 134 13.75 6.34 -23.42
N ALA A 135 14.01 5.14 -22.87
CA ALA A 135 14.92 4.17 -23.48
C ALA A 135 14.43 3.76 -24.88
N ALA A 136 13.11 3.54 -25.07
CA ALA A 136 12.54 3.24 -26.37
C ALA A 136 12.64 4.43 -27.35
N VAL A 137 12.38 5.66 -26.89
CA VAL A 137 12.51 6.87 -27.73
C VAL A 137 13.93 7.01 -28.24
N VAL A 138 14.92 6.96 -27.34
CA VAL A 138 16.34 7.09 -27.70
C VAL A 138 16.79 5.94 -28.60
N THR A 139 16.37 4.70 -28.30
CA THR A 139 16.68 3.54 -29.14
C THR A 139 16.14 3.73 -30.56
N LEU A 140 14.90 4.18 -30.69
CA LEU A 140 14.22 4.40 -31.97
C LEU A 140 14.82 5.54 -32.77
N GLN A 141 15.04 6.70 -32.13
CA GLN A 141 15.36 7.95 -32.82
C GLN A 141 16.88 8.22 -32.91
N ALA A 142 17.66 7.89 -31.89
CA ALA A 142 19.11 8.11 -31.92
C ALA A 142 19.87 6.96 -32.59
N PHE A 143 19.40 5.72 -32.42
CA PHE A 143 20.12 4.53 -32.87
C PHE A 143 19.41 3.72 -33.95
N GLY A 144 18.21 4.11 -34.37
CA GLY A 144 17.44 3.40 -35.41
C GLY A 144 17.04 1.96 -35.02
N GLY A 145 17.01 1.64 -33.73
CA GLY A 145 16.54 0.35 -33.23
C GLY A 145 15.03 0.22 -33.31
N HIS A 146 14.53 -1.01 -33.41
CA HIS A 146 13.08 -1.27 -33.36
C HIS A 146 12.57 -1.11 -31.93
N ALA A 147 11.78 -0.06 -31.68
CA ALA A 147 11.10 0.17 -30.42
C ALA A 147 9.85 1.02 -30.64
N VAL A 148 8.80 0.81 -29.84
CA VAL A 148 7.60 1.66 -29.85
C VAL A 148 7.42 2.24 -28.45
N PRO A 149 7.74 3.53 -28.22
CA PRO A 149 7.62 4.11 -26.90
C PRO A 149 6.18 4.18 -26.42
N VAL A 150 5.94 3.72 -25.19
CA VAL A 150 4.63 3.71 -24.52
C VAL A 150 4.78 4.24 -23.10
N ASP A 151 3.96 5.23 -22.75
CA ASP A 151 3.85 5.82 -21.42
C ASP A 151 2.47 5.50 -20.80
N GLN A 152 2.23 5.92 -19.55
CA GLN A 152 0.98 5.62 -18.87
C GLN A 152 -0.20 6.34 -19.53
N ALA A 153 0.00 7.56 -20.04
CA ALA A 153 -1.01 8.32 -20.76
C ALA A 153 -1.52 7.58 -22.00
N LEU A 154 -0.62 6.98 -22.79
CA LEU A 154 -1.02 6.17 -23.92
C LEU A 154 -1.81 4.92 -23.50
N VAL A 155 -1.35 4.20 -22.47
CA VAL A 155 -2.07 3.03 -21.95
C VAL A 155 -3.49 3.42 -21.51
N ASP A 156 -3.61 4.48 -20.73
CA ASP A 156 -4.91 4.95 -20.23
C ASP A 156 -5.85 5.32 -21.39
N CYS A 157 -5.35 6.01 -22.43
CA CYS A 157 -6.14 6.33 -23.62
C CYS A 157 -6.62 5.06 -24.35
N LEU A 158 -5.72 4.09 -24.57
CA LEU A 158 -6.07 2.84 -25.26
C LEU A 158 -7.08 2.01 -24.46
N VAL A 159 -6.97 1.98 -23.14
CA VAL A 159 -7.93 1.29 -22.27
C VAL A 159 -9.28 2.02 -22.25
N MET A 160 -9.26 3.34 -22.06
CA MET A 160 -10.46 4.18 -22.03
C MET A 160 -11.31 4.02 -23.31
N GLU A 161 -10.66 3.91 -24.47
CA GLU A 161 -11.33 3.78 -25.77
C GLU A 161 -11.53 2.31 -26.23
N GLY A 162 -11.20 1.33 -25.39
CA GLY A 162 -11.47 -0.09 -25.65
C GLY A 162 -10.52 -0.75 -26.67
N TYR A 163 -9.36 -0.14 -26.92
CA TYR A 163 -8.26 -0.70 -27.69
C TYR A 163 -7.35 -1.64 -26.87
N ALA A 164 -7.47 -1.59 -25.55
CA ALA A 164 -6.72 -2.44 -24.64
C ALA A 164 -7.57 -3.00 -23.49
N HIS A 165 -7.05 -4.03 -22.82
CA HIS A 165 -7.67 -4.60 -21.63
C HIS A 165 -7.42 -3.70 -20.41
N ALA A 166 -8.37 -3.62 -19.47
CA ALA A 166 -8.28 -2.75 -18.29
C ALA A 166 -7.02 -3.00 -17.43
N ASP A 167 -6.63 -4.27 -17.28
CA ASP A 167 -5.43 -4.70 -16.54
C ASP A 167 -4.11 -4.55 -17.33
N SER A 168 -4.12 -3.98 -18.54
CA SER A 168 -2.91 -3.91 -19.35
C SER A 168 -1.86 -2.99 -18.73
N THR A 169 -0.65 -3.50 -18.57
CA THR A 169 0.51 -2.72 -18.10
C THR A 169 1.20 -1.99 -19.26
N VAL A 170 2.02 -0.98 -18.96
CA VAL A 170 2.90 -0.32 -19.95
C VAL A 170 3.74 -1.34 -20.71
N ALA A 171 4.34 -2.31 -20.00
CA ALA A 171 5.15 -3.34 -20.62
C ALA A 171 4.35 -4.26 -21.55
N ASP A 172 3.13 -4.66 -21.17
CA ASP A 172 2.26 -5.47 -22.03
C ASP A 172 1.90 -4.73 -23.32
N ILE A 173 1.54 -3.45 -23.23
CA ILE A 173 1.18 -2.64 -24.41
C ILE A 173 2.40 -2.37 -25.28
N GLN A 174 3.55 -2.05 -24.69
CA GLN A 174 4.78 -1.82 -25.45
C GLN A 174 5.19 -3.06 -26.24
N GLY A 175 5.29 -4.22 -25.59
CA GLY A 175 5.64 -5.47 -26.27
C GLY A 175 4.58 -5.88 -27.30
N PHE A 176 3.30 -5.57 -27.05
CA PHE A 176 2.23 -5.79 -28.01
C PHE A 176 2.38 -4.93 -29.26
N LEU A 177 2.64 -3.63 -29.12
CA LEU A 177 2.84 -2.70 -30.22
C LEU A 177 4.10 -3.03 -31.01
N GLU A 178 5.22 -3.32 -30.35
CA GLU A 178 6.48 -3.71 -31.00
C GLU A 178 6.34 -5.00 -31.83
N ARG A 179 5.37 -5.88 -31.51
CA ARG A 179 5.09 -7.09 -32.28
C ARG A 179 4.24 -6.84 -33.53
N ILE A 180 3.31 -5.88 -33.49
CA ILE A 180 2.35 -5.64 -34.58
C ILE A 180 2.80 -4.52 -35.53
N VAL A 181 3.71 -3.66 -35.08
CA VAL A 181 4.28 -2.54 -35.83
C VAL A 181 5.63 -2.96 -36.39
N SER A 182 5.86 -2.75 -37.68
CA SER A 182 7.17 -3.00 -38.28
C SER A 182 8.18 -1.90 -37.92
N GLN A 183 9.47 -2.22 -37.96
CA GLN A 183 10.54 -1.25 -37.66
C GLN A 183 10.46 0.01 -38.51
N LYS A 184 10.12 -0.12 -39.80
CA LYS A 184 9.99 1.02 -40.72
C LYS A 184 8.85 1.97 -40.32
N GLU A 185 7.86 1.48 -39.59
CA GLU A 185 6.66 2.22 -39.22
C GLU A 185 6.66 2.65 -37.75
N ALA A 186 7.65 2.22 -36.97
CA ALA A 186 7.74 2.49 -35.54
C ALA A 186 7.75 3.99 -35.22
N PHE A 187 8.54 4.77 -35.98
CA PHE A 187 8.58 6.24 -35.82
C PHE A 187 7.24 6.91 -36.15
N ALA A 188 6.67 6.63 -37.32
CA ALA A 188 5.36 7.16 -37.70
C ALA A 188 4.26 6.78 -36.69
N THR A 189 4.34 5.57 -36.15
CA THR A 189 3.41 5.08 -35.14
C THR A 189 3.58 5.85 -33.83
N HIS A 190 4.81 6.05 -33.37
CA HIS A 190 5.08 6.83 -32.17
C HIS A 190 4.53 8.27 -32.30
N GLU A 191 4.82 8.95 -33.41
CA GLU A 191 4.34 10.32 -33.66
C GLU A 191 2.80 10.41 -33.70
N PHE A 192 2.17 9.43 -34.35
CA PHE A 192 0.71 9.31 -34.39
C PHE A 192 0.12 9.12 -32.99
N LEU A 193 0.67 8.19 -32.20
CA LEU A 193 0.18 7.88 -30.85
C LEU A 193 0.36 9.04 -29.89
N ARG A 194 1.45 9.81 -30.00
CA ARG A 194 1.62 11.06 -29.26
C ARG A 194 0.54 12.09 -29.61
N GLY A 195 0.30 12.30 -30.90
CA GLY A 195 -0.77 13.21 -31.34
C GLY A 195 -2.17 12.73 -30.95
N TYR A 196 -2.36 11.42 -30.84
CA TYR A 196 -3.60 10.82 -30.34
C TYR A 196 -3.81 11.11 -28.85
N VAL A 197 -2.79 10.91 -28.00
CA VAL A 197 -2.85 11.27 -26.57
C VAL A 197 -3.13 12.77 -26.38
N GLU A 198 -2.49 13.64 -27.16
CA GLU A 198 -2.72 15.09 -27.08
C GLU A 198 -4.17 15.49 -27.35
N LYS A 199 -4.81 14.82 -28.33
CA LYS A 199 -6.24 15.03 -28.63
C LYS A 199 -7.16 14.50 -27.54
N SER A 200 -6.76 13.44 -26.84
CA SER A 200 -7.55 12.82 -25.78
C SER A 200 -7.30 13.42 -24.39
N THR A 201 -6.46 14.46 -24.23
CA THR A 201 -6.09 15.07 -22.94
C THR A 201 -7.26 15.39 -22.00
N LYS A 202 -8.33 16.03 -22.52
CA LYS A 202 -9.52 16.36 -21.70
C LYS A 202 -10.26 15.11 -21.22
N ALA A 203 -10.45 14.14 -22.11
CA ALA A 203 -11.11 12.88 -21.78
C ALA A 203 -10.26 12.05 -20.79
N LEU A 204 -8.94 12.03 -21.01
CA LEU A 204 -7.98 11.36 -20.16
C LEU A 204 -7.96 11.93 -18.73
N ALA A 205 -8.00 13.25 -18.59
CA ALA A 205 -8.07 13.90 -17.28
C ALA A 205 -9.32 13.49 -16.50
N LYS A 206 -10.48 13.46 -17.17
CA LYS A 206 -11.74 12.98 -16.58
C LYS A 206 -11.65 11.49 -16.20
N TYR A 207 -11.20 10.65 -17.13
CA TYR A 207 -11.05 9.21 -16.90
C TYR A 207 -10.14 8.89 -15.70
N ARG A 208 -9.00 9.60 -15.58
CA ARG A 208 -8.09 9.45 -14.44
C ARG A 208 -8.73 9.88 -13.12
N ALA A 209 -9.51 10.98 -13.12
CA ALA A 209 -10.24 11.43 -11.94
C ALA A 209 -11.30 10.41 -11.51
N ASP A 210 -12.09 9.90 -12.44
CA ASP A 210 -13.14 8.90 -12.18
C ASP A 210 -12.52 7.59 -11.65
N LYS A 211 -11.41 7.14 -12.26
CA LYS A 211 -10.67 5.94 -11.81
C LYS A 211 -10.05 6.12 -10.42
N ALA A 212 -9.50 7.29 -10.12
CA ALA A 212 -8.95 7.61 -8.80
C ALA A 212 -10.05 7.66 -7.73
N ALA A 213 -11.21 8.24 -8.04
CA ALA A 213 -12.37 8.26 -7.14
C ALA A 213 -12.90 6.84 -6.86
N ALA A 214 -13.00 6.00 -7.89
CA ALA A 214 -13.41 4.61 -7.73
C ALA A 214 -12.41 3.81 -6.87
N ALA A 215 -11.10 3.97 -7.11
CA ALA A 215 -10.06 3.32 -6.31
C ALA A 215 -10.09 3.76 -4.84
N ALA A 216 -10.28 5.06 -4.59
CA ALA A 216 -10.42 5.59 -3.25
C ALA A 216 -11.67 5.02 -2.54
N ALA A 217 -12.80 4.90 -3.23
CA ALA A 217 -14.02 4.33 -2.65
C ALA A 217 -13.85 2.85 -2.25
N VAL A 218 -13.18 2.05 -3.09
CA VAL A 218 -12.86 0.65 -2.77
C VAL A 218 -11.95 0.56 -1.55
N GLU A 219 -10.93 1.42 -1.47
CA GLU A 219 -10.01 1.43 -0.33
C GLU A 219 -10.70 1.87 0.96
N GLN A 220 -11.56 2.88 0.91
CA GLN A 220 -12.36 3.29 2.06
C GLN A 220 -13.31 2.18 2.52
N ALA A 221 -13.95 1.46 1.59
CA ALA A 221 -14.78 0.32 1.94
C ALA A 221 -13.98 -0.81 2.61
N ARG A 222 -12.75 -1.06 2.15
CA ARG A 222 -11.84 -2.05 2.77
C ARG A 222 -11.46 -1.65 4.20
N ILE A 223 -11.08 -0.39 4.41
CA ILE A 223 -10.72 0.14 5.74
C ILE A 223 -11.93 0.08 6.68
N GLN A 224 -13.13 0.41 6.18
CA GLN A 224 -14.35 0.36 6.97
C GLN A 224 -14.71 -1.08 7.37
N ALA A 225 -14.63 -2.03 6.43
CA ALA A 225 -14.87 -3.44 6.72
C ALA A 225 -13.87 -4.01 7.75
N GLU A 226 -12.61 -3.60 7.69
CA GLU A 226 -11.58 -4.01 8.66
C GLU A 226 -11.86 -3.45 10.06
N LYS A 227 -12.27 -2.18 10.15
CA LYS A 227 -12.68 -1.55 11.42
C LYS A 227 -13.90 -2.24 12.03
N GLU A 228 -14.94 -2.48 11.23
CA GLU A 228 -16.15 -3.17 11.71
C GLU A 228 -15.86 -4.61 12.16
N ALA A 229 -14.96 -5.32 11.45
CA ALA A 229 -14.50 -6.63 11.86
C ALA A 229 -13.73 -6.59 13.20
N ALA A 230 -12.86 -5.60 13.39
CA ALA A 230 -12.11 -5.40 14.62
C ALA A 230 -13.02 -5.06 15.81
N GLU A 231 -14.00 -4.16 15.63
CA GLU A 231 -14.97 -3.80 16.66
C GLU A 231 -15.84 -5.00 17.04
N LYS A 232 -16.30 -5.79 16.07
CA LYS A 232 -17.07 -7.00 16.33
C LYS A 232 -16.25 -8.06 17.07
N ALA A 233 -14.98 -8.24 16.70
CA ALA A 233 -14.07 -9.14 17.39
C ALA A 233 -13.81 -8.69 18.85
N ALA A 234 -13.62 -7.39 19.08
CA ALA A 234 -13.46 -6.82 20.41
C ALA A 234 -14.73 -6.99 21.27
N ALA A 235 -15.91 -6.74 20.70
CA ALA A 235 -17.18 -6.95 21.37
C ALA A 235 -17.42 -8.43 21.73
N GLU A 236 -17.07 -9.36 20.83
CA GLU A 236 -17.19 -10.79 21.11
C GLU A 236 -16.19 -11.26 22.19
N ALA A 237 -14.96 -10.74 22.17
CA ALA A 237 -13.96 -11.01 23.20
C ALA A 237 -14.44 -10.52 24.58
N ALA A 238 -14.93 -9.29 24.67
CA ALA A 238 -15.50 -8.73 25.90
C ALA A 238 -16.71 -9.53 26.40
N ALA A 239 -17.60 -9.97 25.50
CA ALA A 239 -18.74 -10.81 25.86
C ALA A 239 -18.33 -12.18 26.38
N ARG A 240 -17.28 -12.80 25.81
CA ARG A 240 -16.72 -14.07 26.29
C ARG A 240 -16.11 -13.92 27.68
N GLU A 241 -15.36 -12.84 27.91
CA GLU A 241 -14.75 -12.54 29.21
C GLU A 241 -15.82 -12.31 30.30
N ALA A 242 -16.86 -11.54 29.99
CA ALA A 242 -17.98 -11.32 30.90
C ALA A 242 -18.73 -12.63 31.24
N ARG A 243 -18.94 -13.52 30.26
CA ARG A 243 -19.56 -14.83 30.48
C ARG A 243 -18.69 -15.74 31.36
N ALA A 244 -17.37 -15.72 31.15
CA ALA A 244 -16.43 -16.48 31.96
C ALA A 244 -16.42 -16.00 33.42
N ALA A 245 -16.39 -14.68 33.64
CA ALA A 245 -16.47 -14.08 34.98
C ALA A 245 -17.79 -14.43 35.69
N ALA A 246 -18.92 -14.35 35.01
CA ALA A 246 -20.23 -14.72 35.56
C ALA A 246 -20.32 -16.22 35.93
N ALA A 247 -19.72 -17.10 35.11
CA ALA A 247 -19.67 -18.53 35.39
C ALA A 247 -18.78 -18.85 36.62
N ALA A 248 -17.63 -18.18 36.75
CA ALA A 248 -16.75 -18.30 37.90
C ALA A 248 -17.43 -17.85 39.20
N ALA A 249 -18.12 -16.69 39.16
CA ALA A 249 -18.89 -16.18 40.31
C ALA A 249 -19.98 -17.16 40.75
N LYS A 250 -20.73 -17.76 39.80
CA LYS A 250 -21.75 -18.77 40.11
C LYS A 250 -21.16 -20.04 40.73
N ARG A 251 -20.00 -20.51 40.27
CA ARG A 251 -19.30 -21.66 40.85
C ARG A 251 -18.86 -21.38 42.29
N ALA A 252 -18.24 -20.22 42.52
CA ALA A 252 -17.83 -19.80 43.87
C ALA A 252 -19.02 -19.69 44.84
N ALA A 253 -20.16 -19.14 44.40
CA ALA A 253 -21.37 -19.07 45.22
C ALA A 253 -21.93 -20.45 45.56
N LYS A 254 -21.89 -21.39 44.61
CA LYS A 254 -22.38 -22.77 44.82
C LYS A 254 -21.48 -23.54 45.80
N GLU A 255 -20.18 -23.38 45.71
CA GLU A 255 -19.21 -23.97 46.64
C GLU A 255 -19.35 -23.39 48.05
N ALA A 256 -19.51 -22.07 48.18
CA ALA A 256 -19.77 -21.41 49.46
C ALA A 256 -21.09 -21.90 50.11
N ALA A 257 -22.15 -22.07 49.32
CA ALA A 257 -23.43 -22.61 49.81
C ALA A 257 -23.30 -24.08 50.26
N GLN A 258 -22.49 -24.88 49.56
CA GLN A 258 -22.25 -26.28 49.92
C GLN A 258 -21.40 -26.40 51.20
N ALA A 259 -20.40 -25.53 51.37
CA ALA A 259 -19.61 -25.42 52.58
C ALA A 259 -20.47 -24.99 53.79
N ALA A 260 -21.37 -24.02 53.60
CA ALA A 260 -22.32 -23.60 54.64
C ALA A 260 -23.27 -24.75 55.04
N ARG A 261 -23.79 -25.52 54.08
CA ARG A 261 -24.63 -26.70 54.36
C ARG A 261 -23.88 -27.78 55.13
N LYS A 262 -22.62 -28.05 54.81
CA LYS A 262 -21.76 -29.00 55.54
C LYS A 262 -21.47 -28.52 56.97
N ALA A 263 -21.26 -27.22 57.18
CA ALA A 263 -21.07 -26.64 58.51
C ALA A 263 -22.33 -26.74 59.39
N VAL A 264 -23.52 -26.53 58.81
CA VAL A 264 -24.81 -26.71 59.52
C VAL A 264 -25.04 -28.19 59.87
N ALA A 265 -24.72 -29.12 58.97
CA ALA A 265 -24.81 -30.57 59.22
C ALA A 265 -23.83 -31.06 60.32
N ALA A 266 -22.64 -30.45 60.41
CA ALA A 266 -21.69 -30.74 61.48
C ALA A 266 -22.20 -30.25 62.85
N LYS A 267 -22.91 -29.10 62.88
CA LYS A 267 -23.49 -28.52 64.09
C LYS A 267 -24.69 -29.34 64.61
N THR A 268 -25.53 -29.89 63.73
CA THR A 268 -26.61 -30.83 64.11
C THR A 268 -26.08 -32.18 64.59
N ARG A 269 -24.99 -32.71 64.01
CA ARG A 269 -24.31 -33.92 64.52
C ARG A 269 -23.70 -33.72 65.91
N ARG A 270 -23.08 -32.55 66.18
CA ARG A 270 -22.60 -32.19 67.52
C ARG A 270 -23.73 -32.09 68.55
N ASN A 271 -24.88 -31.54 68.17
CA ASN A 271 -26.05 -31.49 69.06
C ASN A 271 -26.69 -32.86 69.31
N ALA A 272 -26.68 -33.77 68.32
CA ALA A 272 -27.10 -35.16 68.50
C ALA A 272 -26.17 -35.95 69.45
N ALA A 273 -24.85 -35.75 69.33
CA ALA A 273 -23.86 -36.35 70.24
C ALA A 273 -23.99 -35.81 71.68
N ALA A 274 -24.30 -34.52 71.85
CA ALA A 274 -24.60 -33.93 73.17
C ALA A 274 -25.89 -34.50 73.79
N ARG A 275 -26.90 -34.82 72.96
CA ARG A 275 -28.17 -35.44 73.41
C ARG A 275 -27.98 -36.92 73.78
N ALA A 276 -27.07 -37.64 73.13
CA ALA A 276 -26.68 -39.00 73.49
C ALA A 276 -25.90 -39.04 74.83
N ARG A 277 -24.97 -38.10 75.05
CA ARG A 277 -24.28 -37.95 76.35
C ARG A 277 -25.23 -37.63 77.50
N ARG A 278 -26.32 -36.89 77.25
CA ARG A 278 -27.37 -36.62 78.25
C ARG A 278 -28.24 -37.83 78.60
N LYS A 279 -28.35 -38.84 77.73
CA LYS A 279 -29.02 -40.12 78.05
C LYS A 279 -28.12 -41.05 78.88
N ALA A 280 -26.80 -41.02 78.65
CA ALA A 280 -25.84 -41.76 79.48
C ALA A 280 -25.67 -41.19 80.90
N ALA A 281 -25.91 -39.88 81.11
CA ALA A 281 -25.83 -39.25 82.42
C ALA A 281 -27.11 -39.43 83.29
N LYS A 282 -28.17 -40.04 82.78
CA LYS A 282 -29.44 -40.25 83.51
C LYS A 282 -29.49 -41.59 84.29
N SER A 283 -28.49 -42.46 84.15
CA SER A 283 -28.35 -43.69 84.95
C SER A 283 -27.51 -43.52 86.23
N ALA A 284 -26.97 -42.34 86.51
CA ALA A 284 -26.03 -42.11 87.61
C ALA A 284 -26.51 -41.13 88.70
N LYS A 285 -27.82 -40.85 88.81
CA LYS A 285 -28.33 -39.96 89.88
C LYS A 285 -29.70 -40.38 90.41
N ALA A 286 -29.80 -41.66 90.76
CA ALA A 286 -30.80 -42.19 91.67
C ALA A 286 -30.17 -42.31 93.07
N ALA A 287 -30.11 -41.20 93.81
CA ALA A 287 -29.90 -41.23 95.26
C ALA A 287 -30.29 -39.88 95.87
N THR A 288 -31.14 -39.96 96.90
CA THR A 288 -31.40 -38.96 97.95
C THR A 288 -32.33 -37.77 97.62
N ARG A 289 -33.59 -37.93 98.07
CA ARG A 289 -34.56 -36.88 98.41
C ARG A 289 -34.22 -36.34 99.82
N LYS A 290 -34.36 -35.03 100.08
CA LYS A 290 -35.37 -34.36 100.96
C LYS A 290 -34.65 -33.54 102.07
N PRO A 291 -35.29 -32.57 102.78
CA PRO A 291 -35.93 -31.32 102.31
C PRO A 291 -35.50 -30.03 103.08
N ALA A 292 -35.91 -28.89 102.51
CA ALA A 292 -36.39 -27.64 103.14
C ALA A 292 -35.68 -27.02 104.37
N ASN A 293 -35.22 -25.75 104.24
CA ASN A 293 -35.95 -24.62 104.83
C ASN A 293 -35.50 -23.24 104.29
N LYS A 294 -36.47 -22.31 104.25
CA LYS A 294 -36.42 -20.84 104.00
C LYS A 294 -35.73 -20.10 105.19
N PRO A 295 -35.55 -18.75 105.21
CA PRO A 295 -35.87 -17.70 104.23
C PRO A 295 -34.73 -16.67 103.97
N SER A 296 -35.02 -15.72 103.07
CA SER A 296 -34.31 -14.48 102.67
C SER A 296 -34.14 -13.46 103.83
N PRO A 297 -33.57 -12.21 103.68
CA PRO A 297 -33.26 -11.44 102.47
C PRO A 297 -32.01 -10.48 102.53
N LYS A 298 -31.89 -9.65 101.48
CA LYS A 298 -31.26 -8.30 101.39
C LYS A 298 -29.76 -8.17 101.01
N ALA A 299 -29.63 -7.76 99.74
CA ALA A 299 -29.13 -6.46 99.31
C ALA A 299 -27.62 -6.20 99.11
N ARG A 300 -27.38 -5.64 97.91
CA ARG A 300 -26.49 -4.53 97.53
C ARG A 300 -25.02 -4.83 97.14
N LYS A 301 -24.78 -4.42 95.88
CA LYS A 301 -23.65 -3.60 95.39
C LYS A 301 -22.25 -4.24 95.33
N SER A 302 -21.76 -4.45 94.12
CA SER A 302 -20.91 -3.48 93.37
C SER A 302 -19.85 -4.20 92.52
N ARG A 303 -19.51 -3.55 91.38
CA ARG A 303 -18.18 -3.39 90.72
C ARG A 303 -17.19 -4.58 90.76
N ALA A 304 -16.32 -4.82 89.79
CA ALA A 304 -15.99 -4.30 88.47
C ALA A 304 -14.73 -5.10 88.05
N LYS A 305 -14.31 -4.93 86.79
CA LYS A 305 -12.98 -5.22 86.20
C LYS A 305 -12.67 -6.69 85.90
N LYS A 306 -12.37 -7.11 84.66
CA LYS A 306 -11.45 -6.64 83.59
C LYS A 306 -10.05 -7.27 83.73
N LYS A 307 -9.49 -7.62 82.56
CA LYS A 307 -8.08 -8.01 82.27
C LYS A 307 -7.74 -9.46 82.64
N LYS A 308 -6.84 -10.14 81.94
CA LYS A 308 -6.05 -9.86 80.73
C LYS A 308 -5.66 -11.22 80.16
#